data_AF-A0A411X1A3-F1
#
_entry.id   AF-A0A411X1A3-F1
#
_cell.length_a   1.000
_cell.length_b   1.000
_cell.length_c   1.000
_cell.angle_alpha   90.00
_cell.angle_beta   90.00
_cell.angle_gamma   90.00
#
_symmetry.space_group_name_H-M   'P 1'
#
loop_
_entity.id
_entity.type
_entity.pdbx_description
1 polymer ?
#
loop_
_entity_poly.entity_id
_entity_poly.type
_entity_poly.pdbx_seq_one_letter_code
_entity_poly.pdbx_strand_id
1 'polypeptide(L)'
;MLGSIIFLVSSGILAPEKKNGAHLGSTYLSVTATCRDNPSCVFSGENLTVDIVIKNESTVDIGYPLQFVTRRGPSLKLIDNKSGEERPLRTNLAPHRLLEEFTIIKPGDSIALDAIISQHTILALSTGQVDLTAEVVPAADIQVNGNLPLVPFHSAAKLRIKAADAVEHVENSDSGLGK
;
A
#
# COMPACT_ATOMS: atom_id res chain seq x y z
N MET A 1 43.57 56.54 10.42
CA MET A 1 42.66 56.65 9.25
C MET A 1 42.98 55.53 8.30
N LEU A 2 41.96 55.06 7.57
CA LEU A 2 41.88 53.82 6.76
C LEU A 2 41.75 52.55 7.61
N GLY A 3 40.69 51.75 7.53
CA GLY A 3 39.53 51.77 6.65
C GLY A 3 38.94 50.36 6.64
N SER A 4 37.79 50.17 7.30
CA SER A 4 37.03 48.92 7.31
C SER A 4 36.57 48.54 5.90
N ILE A 5 36.74 47.28 5.52
CA ILE A 5 35.91 46.63 4.48
C ILE A 5 35.43 45.30 5.04
N ILE A 6 34.13 45.27 5.34
CA ILE A 6 33.36 44.09 5.73
C ILE A 6 32.97 43.38 4.43
N PHE A 7 33.42 42.14 4.23
CA PHE A 7 32.89 41.27 3.18
C PHE A 7 31.73 40.45 3.74
N LEU A 8 30.51 40.82 3.34
CA LEU A 8 29.31 39.99 3.49
C LEU A 8 29.39 38.85 2.47
N VAL A 9 29.68 37.64 2.94
CA VAL A 9 29.50 36.43 2.12
C VAL A 9 28.09 35.93 2.36
N SER A 10 27.17 36.33 1.49
CA SER A 10 25.83 35.77 1.42
C SER A 10 25.89 34.54 0.52
N SER A 11 26.15 33.37 1.11
CA SER A 11 26.02 32.09 0.40
C SER A 11 24.70 31.45 0.81
N GLY A 12 23.82 31.37 -0.18
CA GLY A 12 22.43 30.94 -0.05
C GLY A 12 22.27 29.58 0.62
N ILE A 13 21.23 29.50 1.44
CA ILE A 13 20.67 28.26 1.94
C ILE A 13 20.13 27.50 0.73
N LEU A 14 20.88 26.49 0.28
CA LEU A 14 20.32 25.42 -0.55
C LEU A 14 19.27 24.70 0.31
N ALA A 15 18.00 24.99 0.07
CA ALA A 15 16.93 24.11 0.53
C ALA A 15 17.17 22.72 -0.11
N PRO A 16 17.13 21.62 0.66
CA PRO A 16 17.18 20.30 0.05
C PRO A 16 15.94 20.15 -0.84
N GLU A 17 16.17 19.98 -2.14
CA GLU A 17 15.17 19.48 -3.09
C GLU A 17 14.53 18.24 -2.47
N LYS A 18 13.21 18.32 -2.27
CA LYS A 18 12.35 17.21 -1.89
C LYS A 18 12.47 16.16 -3.00
N LYS A 19 13.41 15.23 -2.84
CA LYS A 19 13.52 14.06 -3.72
C LYS A 19 12.20 13.33 -3.66
N ASN A 20 11.48 13.39 -4.78
CA ASN A 20 10.32 12.55 -5.05
C ASN A 20 10.68 11.13 -4.65
N GLY A 21 9.89 10.55 -3.73
CA GLY A 21 10.18 9.29 -3.07
C GLY A 21 10.49 8.20 -4.07
N ALA A 22 11.79 7.93 -4.22
CA ALA A 22 12.25 6.71 -4.87
C ALA A 22 11.68 5.57 -4.05
N HIS A 23 10.91 4.73 -4.73
CA HIS A 23 10.48 3.42 -4.30
C HIS A 23 11.72 2.69 -3.76
N LEU A 24 11.86 2.61 -2.43
CA LEU A 24 12.82 1.69 -1.79
C LEU A 24 12.24 0.29 -1.97
N GLY A 25 12.21 -0.18 -3.22
CA GLY A 25 12.00 -1.58 -3.53
C GLY A 25 13.14 -2.32 -2.84
N SER A 26 12.79 -3.12 -1.83
CA SER A 26 13.79 -3.91 -1.14
C SER A 26 14.50 -4.79 -2.15
N THR A 27 15.83 -4.86 -2.09
CA THR A 27 16.64 -5.66 -3.03
C THR A 27 16.35 -7.17 -2.95
N TYR A 28 15.57 -7.61 -1.96
CA TYR A 28 15.32 -9.04 -1.69
C TYR A 28 13.93 -9.49 -2.10
N LEU A 29 12.90 -8.73 -1.70
CA LEU A 29 11.50 -9.13 -1.84
C LEU A 29 10.73 -8.12 -2.70
N SER A 30 9.88 -8.64 -3.59
CA SER A 30 8.87 -7.86 -4.30
C SER A 30 7.49 -8.07 -3.67
N VAL A 31 6.60 -7.09 -3.83
CA VAL A 31 5.22 -7.16 -3.34
C VAL A 31 4.27 -6.84 -4.48
N THR A 32 3.29 -7.69 -4.68
CA THR A 32 2.14 -7.43 -5.55
C THR A 32 0.86 -7.58 -4.76
N ALA A 33 -0.16 -6.82 -5.12
CA ALA A 33 -1.49 -6.94 -4.53
C ALA A 33 -2.55 -7.00 -5.64
N THR A 34 -3.63 -7.72 -5.40
CA THR A 34 -4.79 -7.86 -6.28
C THR A 34 -6.06 -7.98 -5.46
N CYS A 35 -7.19 -7.43 -5.90
CA CYS A 35 -8.46 -7.74 -5.26
C CYS A 35 -8.91 -9.16 -5.66
N ARG A 36 -9.26 -9.97 -4.66
CA ARG A 36 -9.70 -11.37 -4.83
C ARG A 36 -10.98 -11.41 -5.64
N ASP A 37 -11.02 -12.28 -6.65
CA ASP A 37 -12.16 -12.49 -7.57
C ASP A 37 -12.67 -11.19 -8.27
N ASN A 38 -11.88 -10.11 -8.23
CA ASN A 38 -12.25 -8.79 -8.71
C ASN A 38 -10.99 -8.06 -9.20
N PRO A 39 -10.36 -8.48 -10.31
CA PRO A 39 -9.04 -7.98 -10.72
C PRO A 39 -9.03 -6.47 -11.02
N SER A 40 -10.17 -5.87 -11.31
CA SER A 40 -10.33 -4.43 -11.53
C SER A 40 -10.62 -3.63 -10.25
N CYS A 41 -10.71 -4.30 -9.09
CA CYS A 41 -11.03 -3.69 -7.79
C CYS A 41 -12.28 -2.78 -7.84
N VAL A 42 -13.33 -3.26 -8.51
CA VAL A 42 -14.60 -2.55 -8.60
C VAL A 42 -15.36 -2.66 -7.28
N PHE A 43 -15.69 -1.52 -6.69
CA PHE A 43 -16.50 -1.42 -5.50
C PHE A 43 -17.98 -1.46 -5.85
N SER A 44 -18.66 -2.53 -5.44
CA SER A 44 -20.09 -2.79 -5.64
C SER A 44 -20.94 -2.54 -4.38
N GLY A 45 -20.35 -1.91 -3.35
CA GLY A 45 -21.01 -1.77 -2.05
C GLY A 45 -20.71 -2.90 -1.08
N GLU A 46 -19.72 -3.76 -1.35
CA GLU A 46 -19.29 -4.83 -0.44
C GLU A 46 -17.84 -4.62 0.03
N ASN A 47 -17.42 -5.42 1.01
CA ASN A 47 -16.02 -5.44 1.43
C ASN A 47 -15.13 -5.92 0.28
N LEU A 48 -13.93 -5.37 0.18
CA LEU A 48 -12.92 -5.84 -0.76
C LEU A 48 -11.88 -6.68 -0.02
N THR A 49 -11.68 -7.91 -0.47
CA THR A 49 -10.57 -8.75 -0.01
C THR A 49 -9.39 -8.55 -0.95
N VAL A 50 -8.22 -8.26 -0.40
CA VAL A 50 -6.99 -8.02 -1.13
C VAL A 50 -6.04 -9.17 -0.88
N ASP A 51 -5.65 -9.86 -1.94
CA ASP A 51 -4.57 -10.85 -1.93
C ASP A 51 -3.24 -10.14 -2.15
N ILE A 52 -2.26 -10.48 -1.33
CA ILE A 52 -0.93 -9.87 -1.31
C ILE A 52 0.07 -10.98 -1.46
N VAL A 53 0.92 -10.88 -2.48
CA VAL A 53 1.98 -11.84 -2.74
C VAL A 53 3.32 -11.17 -2.48
N ILE A 54 4.13 -11.80 -1.64
CA ILE A 54 5.51 -11.42 -1.38
C ILE A 54 6.39 -12.49 -2.04
N LYS A 55 7.22 -12.07 -2.99
CA LYS A 55 8.10 -12.97 -3.74
C LYS A 55 9.56 -12.68 -3.42
N ASN A 56 10.36 -13.73 -3.27
CA ASN A 56 11.80 -13.60 -3.15
C ASN A 56 12.44 -13.47 -4.54
N GLU A 57 12.94 -12.27 -4.84
CA GLU A 57 13.63 -11.95 -6.10
C GLU A 57 15.16 -12.09 -5.97
N SER A 58 15.65 -12.43 -4.79
CA SER A 58 17.09 -12.63 -4.55
C SER A 58 17.54 -14.06 -4.89
N THR A 59 18.86 -14.27 -4.85
CA THR A 59 19.49 -15.57 -5.03
C THR A 59 19.72 -16.34 -3.72
N VAL A 60 19.23 -15.82 -2.59
CA VAL A 60 19.42 -16.42 -1.25
C VAL A 60 18.08 -16.64 -0.55
N ASP A 61 18.06 -17.53 0.44
CA ASP A 61 16.88 -17.76 1.27
C ASP A 61 16.57 -16.52 2.12
N ILE A 62 15.28 -16.17 2.23
CA ILE A 62 14.80 -15.07 3.06
C ILE A 62 13.85 -15.60 4.13
N GLY A 63 14.16 -15.35 5.40
CA GLY A 63 13.25 -15.59 6.51
C GLY A 63 12.31 -14.41 6.70
N TYR A 64 11.01 -14.64 6.60
CA TYR A 64 9.96 -13.63 6.78
C TYR A 64 9.04 -14.02 7.96
N PRO A 65 8.74 -13.12 8.91
CA PRO A 65 7.89 -13.43 10.07
C PRO A 65 6.41 -13.46 9.69
N LEU A 66 6.03 -14.40 8.80
CA LEU A 66 4.71 -14.47 8.17
C LEU A 66 3.59 -14.52 9.21
N GLN A 67 3.71 -15.38 10.23
CA GLN A 67 2.66 -15.52 11.24
C GLN A 67 2.39 -14.22 12.02
N PHE A 68 3.42 -13.42 12.29
CA PHE A 68 3.26 -12.12 12.92
C PHE A 68 2.47 -11.18 12.02
N VAL A 69 2.89 -11.06 10.76
CA VAL A 69 2.27 -10.15 9.78
C VAL A 69 0.84 -10.58 9.45
N THR A 70 0.56 -11.88 9.32
CA THR A 70 -0.81 -12.39 9.10
C THR A 70 -1.74 -12.05 10.27
N ARG A 71 -1.28 -12.17 11.52
CA ARG A 71 -2.12 -11.84 12.69
C ARG A 71 -2.30 -10.34 12.90
N ARG A 72 -1.24 -9.57 12.71
CA ARG A 72 -1.27 -8.11 12.81
C ARG A 72 -2.09 -7.49 11.68
N GLY A 73 -2.04 -8.10 10.49
CA GLY A 73 -2.45 -7.51 9.22
C GLY A 73 -1.35 -6.60 8.65
N PRO A 74 -1.21 -6.52 7.31
CA PRO A 74 -0.33 -5.55 6.67
C PRO A 74 -0.82 -4.12 6.97
N SER A 75 0.11 -3.16 6.93
CA SER A 75 -0.28 -1.76 7.00
C SER A 75 -1.03 -1.38 5.72
N LEU A 76 -2.15 -0.68 5.88
CA LEU A 76 -3.02 -0.27 4.78
C LEU A 76 -3.36 1.20 4.92
N LYS A 77 -3.40 1.92 3.80
CA LYS A 77 -3.86 3.31 3.74
C LYS A 77 -4.75 3.49 2.53
N LEU A 78 -5.90 4.13 2.72
CA LEU A 78 -6.72 4.60 1.61
C LEU A 78 -6.40 6.06 1.34
N ILE A 79 -6.36 6.41 0.06
CA ILE A 79 -6.15 7.77 -0.43
C ILE A 79 -7.32 8.10 -1.34
N ASP A 80 -8.08 9.15 -1.05
CA ASP A 80 -9.07 9.68 -1.97
C ASP A 80 -8.36 10.37 -3.13
N ASN A 81 -8.53 9.86 -4.36
CA ASN A 81 -7.84 10.40 -5.53
C ASN A 81 -8.37 11.79 -5.94
N LYS A 82 -9.55 12.21 -5.45
CA LYS A 82 -10.12 13.54 -5.73
C LYS A 82 -9.62 14.59 -4.75
N SER A 83 -9.69 14.30 -3.45
CA SER A 83 -9.34 15.25 -2.39
C SER A 83 -7.88 15.15 -1.92
N GLY A 84 -7.23 14.01 -2.14
CA GLY A 84 -5.94 13.66 -1.57
C GLY A 84 -5.99 13.26 -0.09
N GLU A 85 -7.18 13.17 0.51
CA GLU A 85 -7.33 12.76 1.91
C GLU A 85 -6.81 11.34 2.11
N GLU A 86 -5.98 11.16 3.13
CA GLU A 86 -5.40 9.87 3.47
C GLU A 86 -6.00 9.32 4.77
N ARG A 87 -6.33 8.04 4.77
CA ARG A 87 -6.85 7.33 5.94
C ARG A 87 -6.10 6.03 6.17
N PRO A 88 -5.21 5.96 7.18
CA PRO A 88 -4.59 4.71 7.57
C PRO A 88 -5.63 3.78 8.21
N LEU A 89 -5.58 2.50 7.85
CA LEU A 89 -6.40 1.45 8.42
C LEU A 89 -5.69 0.88 9.65
N ARG A 90 -6.48 0.52 10.66
CA ARG A 90 -5.94 -0.02 11.91
C ARG A 90 -5.44 -1.44 11.69
N THR A 91 -4.26 -1.73 12.23
CA THR A 91 -3.74 -3.09 12.37
C THR A 91 -4.12 -3.67 13.73
N ASN A 92 -4.15 -4.99 13.84
CA ASN A 92 -4.37 -5.70 15.10
C ASN A 92 -3.10 -5.73 15.96
N LEU A 93 -3.26 -6.14 17.22
CA LEU A 93 -2.13 -6.53 18.06
C LEU A 93 -1.75 -7.99 17.74
N ALA A 94 -0.45 -8.26 17.62
CA ALA A 94 0.08 -9.61 17.44
C ALA A 94 1.13 -9.92 18.52
N PRO A 95 1.24 -11.18 18.99
CA PRO A 95 2.26 -11.56 19.97
C PRO A 95 3.68 -11.29 19.46
N HIS A 96 4.49 -10.56 20.24
CA HIS A 96 5.86 -10.19 19.86
C HIS A 96 6.76 -11.38 19.54
N ARG A 97 6.59 -12.54 20.22
CA ARG A 97 7.39 -13.75 19.96
C ARG A 97 7.35 -14.23 18.51
N LEU A 98 6.27 -13.92 17.77
CA LEU A 98 6.13 -14.31 16.37
C LEU A 98 7.08 -13.54 15.43
N LEU A 99 7.71 -12.46 15.91
CA LEU A 99 8.74 -11.74 15.15
C LEU A 99 10.00 -12.58 14.91
N GLU A 100 10.23 -13.59 15.75
CA GLU A 100 11.37 -14.51 15.66
C GLU A 100 11.00 -15.83 14.96
N GLU A 101 9.74 -16.01 14.59
CA GLU A 101 9.23 -17.20 13.90
C GLU A 101 9.24 -16.99 12.38
N PHE A 102 10.40 -17.25 11.77
CA PHE A 102 10.60 -17.04 10.33
C PHE A 102 10.05 -18.20 9.48
N THR A 103 9.28 -17.84 8.46
CA THR A 103 8.97 -18.69 7.31
C THR A 103 10.00 -18.44 6.23
N ILE A 104 10.67 -19.50 5.77
CA ILE A 104 11.69 -19.40 4.73
C ILE A 104 11.02 -19.30 3.36
N ILE A 105 11.36 -18.25 2.61
CA ILE A 105 11.02 -18.04 1.21
C ILE A 105 12.29 -18.30 0.39
N LYS A 106 12.33 -19.39 -0.37
CA LYS A 106 13.49 -19.70 -1.23
C LYS A 106 13.58 -18.76 -2.43
N PRO A 107 14.73 -18.68 -3.12
CA PRO A 107 14.86 -17.94 -4.37
C PRO A 107 13.75 -18.28 -5.37
N GLY A 108 13.01 -17.27 -5.83
CA GLY A 108 11.89 -17.42 -6.76
C GLY A 108 10.56 -17.83 -6.14
N ASP A 109 10.54 -18.33 -4.90
CA ASP A 109 9.31 -18.71 -4.20
C ASP A 109 8.54 -17.47 -3.72
N SER A 110 7.27 -17.69 -3.38
CA SER A 110 6.37 -16.65 -2.88
C SER A 110 5.56 -17.12 -1.69
N ILE A 111 5.17 -16.18 -0.85
CA ILE A 111 4.18 -16.36 0.21
C ILE A 111 3.02 -15.40 -0.02
N ALA A 112 1.86 -15.74 0.53
CA ALA A 112 0.65 -14.95 0.41
C ALA A 112 0.15 -14.48 1.78
N LEU A 113 -0.42 -13.28 1.78
CA LEU A 113 -1.20 -12.68 2.86
C LEU A 113 -2.52 -12.18 2.25
N ASP A 114 -3.49 -11.94 3.11
CA ASP A 114 -4.69 -11.23 2.72
C ASP A 114 -5.06 -10.13 3.71
N ALA A 115 -5.87 -9.20 3.24
CA ALA A 115 -6.44 -8.15 4.05
C ALA A 115 -7.83 -7.74 3.55
N ILE A 116 -8.66 -7.24 4.46
CA ILE A 116 -10.02 -6.80 4.14
C ILE A 116 -10.08 -5.28 4.25
N ILE A 117 -10.55 -4.62 3.18
CA ILE A 117 -10.93 -3.21 3.17
C ILE A 117 -12.44 -3.15 3.32
N SER A 118 -12.91 -2.68 4.46
CA SER A 118 -14.35 -2.67 4.74
C SER A 118 -15.10 -1.65 3.90
N GLN A 119 -16.34 -2.00 3.51
CA GLN A 119 -17.27 -1.09 2.83
C GLN A 119 -17.42 0.23 3.59
N HIS A 120 -17.59 0.17 4.91
CA HIS A 120 -17.72 1.36 5.75
C HIS A 120 -16.50 2.28 5.65
N THR A 121 -15.28 1.73 5.61
CA THR A 121 -14.07 2.54 5.46
C THR A 121 -13.98 3.22 4.09
N ILE A 122 -14.37 2.50 3.02
CA ILE A 122 -14.39 3.04 1.65
C ILE A 122 -15.38 4.21 1.58
N LEU A 123 -16.61 4.00 2.04
CA LEU A 123 -17.67 5.00 2.01
C LEU A 123 -17.38 6.21 2.90
N ALA A 124 -16.76 5.99 4.06
CA ALA A 124 -16.44 7.07 5.00
C ALA A 124 -15.34 8.02 4.48
N LEU A 125 -14.52 7.58 3.52
CA LEU A 125 -13.49 8.42 2.89
C LEU A 125 -13.96 9.01 1.56
N SER A 126 -14.77 8.28 0.79
CA SER A 126 -15.22 8.76 -0.51
C SER A 126 -16.22 9.91 -0.39
N THR A 127 -15.89 11.07 -0.95
CA THR A 127 -16.82 12.21 -1.06
C THR A 127 -17.58 12.14 -2.39
N GLY A 128 -18.72 11.44 -2.38
CA GLY A 128 -19.64 11.32 -3.52
C GLY A 128 -19.42 10.08 -4.39
N GLN A 129 -18.30 9.98 -5.12
CA GLN A 129 -18.00 8.82 -5.97
C GLN A 129 -16.72 8.15 -5.49
N VAL A 130 -16.73 6.81 -5.43
CA VAL A 130 -15.56 6.03 -5.04
C VAL A 130 -14.52 6.04 -6.16
N ASP A 131 -13.42 6.73 -5.91
CA ASP A 131 -12.16 6.63 -6.65
C ASP A 131 -11.01 6.75 -5.64
N LEU A 132 -10.60 5.63 -5.10
CA LEU A 132 -9.59 5.56 -4.03
C LEU A 132 -8.35 4.82 -4.53
N THR A 133 -7.21 5.12 -3.95
CA THR A 133 -6.02 4.28 -4.02
C THR A 133 -5.82 3.59 -2.67
N ALA A 134 -5.81 2.27 -2.66
CA ALA A 134 -5.34 1.48 -1.52
C ALA A 134 -3.85 1.23 -1.66
N GLU A 135 -3.08 1.71 -0.70
CA GLU A 135 -1.65 1.43 -0.56
C GLU A 135 -1.48 0.37 0.53
N VAL A 136 -0.95 -0.79 0.13
CA VAL A 136 -0.71 -1.94 0.98
C VAL A 136 0.78 -2.04 1.24
N VAL A 137 1.17 -2.08 2.50
CA VAL A 137 2.58 -2.09 2.91
C VAL A 137 2.82 -3.25 3.88
N PRO A 138 3.24 -4.41 3.38
CA PRO A 138 3.87 -5.42 4.20
C PRO A 138 5.22 -4.90 4.70
N ALA A 139 5.38 -4.82 6.01
CA ALA A 139 6.61 -4.36 6.64
C ALA A 139 7.00 -5.29 7.79
N ALA A 140 8.27 -5.70 7.80
CA ALA A 140 8.83 -6.58 8.81
C ALA A 140 10.36 -6.51 8.76
N ASP A 141 11.04 -6.89 9.84
CA ASP A 141 12.45 -7.20 9.79
C ASP A 141 12.61 -8.64 9.26
N ILE A 142 13.49 -8.83 8.27
CA ILE A 142 13.70 -10.11 7.58
C ILE A 142 15.08 -10.68 7.87
N GLN A 143 15.18 -11.99 7.84
CA GLN A 143 16.45 -12.71 7.94
C GLN A 143 16.98 -12.99 6.53
N VAL A 144 18.26 -12.70 6.28
CA VAL A 144 18.88 -12.97 4.97
C VAL A 144 19.86 -14.12 5.11
N ASN A 145 19.60 -15.22 4.39
CA ASN A 145 20.40 -16.44 4.41
C ASN A 145 20.66 -17.00 5.83
N GLY A 146 19.67 -16.93 6.71
CA GLY A 146 19.79 -17.40 8.10
C GLY A 146 20.62 -16.52 9.03
N ASN A 147 21.12 -15.37 8.57
CA ASN A 147 22.06 -14.54 9.33
C ASN A 147 21.40 -13.36 10.04
N LEU A 148 22.04 -12.93 11.13
CA LEU A 148 21.83 -11.64 11.78
C LEU A 148 22.90 -10.63 11.30
N PRO A 149 22.64 -9.32 11.35
CA PRO A 149 21.42 -8.67 11.84
C PRO A 149 20.24 -8.84 10.88
N LEU A 150 19.02 -8.70 11.42
CA LEU A 150 17.83 -8.63 10.58
C LEU A 150 17.86 -7.35 9.74
N VAL A 151 17.31 -7.43 8.53
CA VAL A 151 17.25 -6.33 7.58
C VAL A 151 15.83 -5.80 7.54
N PRO A 152 15.60 -4.48 7.70
CA PRO A 152 14.25 -3.93 7.58
C PRO A 152 13.75 -4.08 6.15
N PHE A 153 12.58 -4.69 6.00
CA PHE A 153 11.85 -4.78 4.76
C PHE A 153 10.60 -3.91 4.82
N HIS A 154 10.44 -3.06 3.81
CA HIS A 154 9.28 -2.21 3.62
C HIS A 154 9.07 -2.00 2.13
N SER A 155 7.98 -2.55 1.60
CA SER A 155 7.61 -2.37 0.20
C SER A 155 6.10 -2.14 0.11
N ALA A 156 5.68 -1.41 -0.93
CA ALA A 156 4.30 -1.03 -1.11
C ALA A 156 3.75 -1.58 -2.43
N ALA A 157 2.50 -2.03 -2.41
CA ALA A 157 1.70 -2.28 -3.61
C ALA A 157 0.48 -1.35 -3.60
N LYS A 158 0.09 -0.87 -4.79
CA LYS A 158 -1.04 0.05 -4.93
C LYS A 158 -2.15 -0.58 -5.77
N LEU A 159 -3.38 -0.43 -5.29
CA LEU A 159 -4.60 -0.85 -5.97
C LEU A 159 -5.50 0.36 -6.14
N ARG A 160 -6.07 0.53 -7.32
CA ARG A 160 -7.09 1.56 -7.54
C ARG A 160 -8.46 0.95 -7.37
N ILE A 161 -9.25 1.49 -6.45
CA ILE A 161 -10.63 1.09 -6.17
C ILE A 161 -11.55 2.12 -6.82
N LYS A 162 -12.49 1.67 -7.64
CA LYS A 162 -13.49 2.53 -8.27
C LYS A 162 -14.88 1.99 -8.02
N ALA A 163 -15.89 2.85 -7.88
CA ALA A 163 -17.27 2.39 -7.97
C ALA A 163 -17.49 1.67 -9.31
N ALA A 164 -18.39 0.67 -9.33
CA ALA A 164 -18.97 0.25 -10.60
C ALA A 164 -19.55 1.51 -11.26
N ASP A 165 -19.13 1.81 -12.50
CA ASP A 165 -19.83 2.84 -13.29
C ASP A 165 -21.30 2.46 -13.23
N ALA A 166 -22.12 3.33 -12.64
CA ALA A 166 -23.56 3.14 -12.63
C ALA A 166 -23.95 2.96 -14.08
N VAL A 167 -24.31 1.73 -14.47
CA VAL A 167 -24.93 1.45 -15.76
C VAL A 167 -26.02 2.50 -15.90
N GLU A 168 -25.89 3.36 -16.90
CA GLU A 168 -26.87 4.40 -17.17
C GLU A 168 -28.26 3.77 -17.09
N HIS A 169 -29.12 4.35 -16.25
CA HIS A 169 -30.54 4.11 -16.37
C HIS A 169 -30.92 4.53 -17.79
N VAL A 170 -31.09 3.54 -18.68
CA VAL A 170 -31.88 3.75 -19.89
C VAL A 170 -33.31 3.95 -19.40
N GLU A 171 -33.68 5.21 -19.17
CA GLU A 171 -35.07 5.63 -19.12
C GLU A 171 -35.68 5.32 -20.50
N ASN A 172 -36.24 4.12 -20.65
CA ASN A 172 -37.24 3.88 -21.68
C ASN A 172 -38.51 4.64 -21.28
N SER A 173 -38.51 5.93 -21.55
CA SER A 173 -39.72 6.72 -21.72
C SER A 173 -40.35 6.30 -23.05
N ASP A 174 -41.17 5.25 -23.02
CA ASP A 174 -42.14 5.02 -24.10
C ASP A 174 -43.52 5.47 -23.64
N SER A 175 -43.74 6.77 -23.77
CA SER A 175 -45.06 7.39 -23.80
C SER A 175 -45.69 7.13 -25.18
N GLY A 176 -46.41 6.02 -25.31
CA GLY A 176 -47.17 5.65 -26.51
C GLY A 176 -48.68 5.68 -26.27
N LEU A 177 -49.25 6.88 -26.09
CA LEU A 177 -50.69 7.11 -26.23
C LEU A 177 -51.00 7.33 -27.72
N GLY A 178 -51.83 6.48 -28.34
CA GLY A 178 -52.43 6.83 -29.63
C GLY A 178 -52.95 5.67 -30.48
N LYS A 179 -54.14 5.17 -30.15
CA LYS A 179 -55.39 5.25 -30.96
C LYS A 179 -56.38 4.17 -30.55
#